data_AF-A0A1V4TYH1-F1
#
_entry.id   AF-A0A1V4TYH1-F1
#
_cell.length_a   1.000
_cell.length_b   1.000
_cell.length_c   1.000
_cell.angle_alpha   90.00
_cell.angle_beta   90.00
_cell.angle_gamma   90.00
#
_symmetry.space_group_name_H-M   'P 1'
#
loop_
_entity.id
_entity.type
_entity.pdbx_description
1 polymer ?
#
loop_
_entity_poly.entity_id
_entity_poly.type
_entity_poly.pdbx_seq_one_letter_code
_entity_poly.pdbx_strand_id
1 'polypeptide(L)'
;MEPSEIQEMYPALDRAADDVLSLLSTEFMKPTGSHVETVISAAASLAGLSLLRSRSFDLSPYRPGMILAYDPGRDLEEIRDFMVTAAGKTGLDPSAGWGREIPEAHRPKFSIPEMTREQERKFIDVCERHRLRRVFYPYVAVLAALKFVYASDRVRLLDQNTGKALVLYYLVAGAKTVPYPSFS
;
A
#
# COMPACT_ATOMS: atom_id res chain seq x y z
N MET A 1 -13.51 -9.56 -7.40
CA MET A 1 -12.78 -10.63 -8.14
C MET A 1 -13.21 -11.98 -7.57
N GLU A 2 -13.09 -13.10 -8.30
CA GLU A 2 -13.35 -14.40 -7.69
C GLU A 2 -12.20 -14.76 -6.72
N PRO A 3 -12.47 -15.20 -5.48
CA PRO A 3 -11.43 -15.54 -4.51
C PRO A 3 -10.39 -16.56 -5.04
N SER A 4 -10.82 -17.48 -5.90
CA SER A 4 -9.95 -18.47 -6.56
C SER A 4 -8.89 -17.83 -7.45
N GLU A 5 -9.23 -16.74 -8.15
CA GLU A 5 -8.33 -16.05 -9.06
C GLU A 5 -7.18 -15.35 -8.29
N ILE A 6 -7.47 -14.77 -7.12
CA ILE A 6 -6.45 -14.19 -6.24
C ILE A 6 -5.51 -15.29 -5.72
N GLN A 7 -6.06 -16.44 -5.35
CA GLN A 7 -5.27 -17.57 -4.85
C GLN A 7 -4.34 -18.14 -5.92
N GLU A 8 -4.82 -18.30 -7.15
CA GLU A 8 -4.02 -18.74 -8.29
C GLU A 8 -2.90 -17.75 -8.63
N MET A 9 -3.20 -16.45 -8.56
CA MET A 9 -2.24 -15.40 -8.87
C MET A 9 -1.25 -15.12 -7.74
N TYR A 10 -1.50 -15.61 -6.51
CA TYR A 10 -0.71 -15.28 -5.33
C TYR A 10 0.80 -15.42 -5.52
N PRO A 11 1.36 -16.48 -6.15
CA PRO A 11 2.80 -16.57 -6.39
C PRO A 11 3.37 -15.44 -7.27
N ALA A 12 2.60 -14.95 -8.23
CA ALA A 12 3.01 -13.81 -9.07
C ALA A 12 2.90 -12.48 -8.31
N LEU A 13 1.84 -12.31 -7.51
CA LEU A 13 1.67 -11.15 -6.64
C LEU A 13 2.81 -11.06 -5.61
N ASP A 14 3.20 -12.20 -5.04
CA ASP A 14 4.23 -12.31 -4.02
C ASP A 14 5.62 -11.89 -4.54
N ARG A 15 6.00 -12.35 -5.74
CA ARG A 15 7.23 -11.93 -6.42
C ARG A 15 7.22 -10.46 -6.79
N ALA A 16 6.10 -9.95 -7.32
CA ALA A 16 5.98 -8.53 -7.61
C ALA A 16 6.08 -7.68 -6.34
N ALA A 17 5.54 -8.17 -5.21
CA ALA A 17 5.63 -7.49 -3.93
C ALA A 17 7.08 -7.43 -3.41
N ASP A 18 7.91 -8.45 -3.65
CA ASP A 18 9.34 -8.42 -3.30
C ASP A 18 10.13 -7.37 -4.12
N ASP A 19 9.80 -7.22 -5.40
CA ASP A 19 10.38 -6.18 -6.24
C ASP A 19 9.94 -4.77 -5.78
N VAL A 20 8.68 -4.60 -5.40
CA VAL A 20 8.18 -3.35 -4.81
C VAL A 20 8.85 -3.07 -3.47
N LEU A 21 9.05 -4.08 -2.64
CA LEU A 21 9.76 -3.96 -1.37
C LEU A 21 11.20 -3.47 -1.59
N SER A 22 11.90 -4.03 -2.57
CA SER A 22 13.25 -3.64 -2.95
C SER A 22 13.32 -2.19 -3.47
N LEU A 23 12.35 -1.82 -4.31
CA LEU A 23 12.18 -0.46 -4.84
C LEU A 23 12.03 0.56 -3.70
N LEU A 24 11.07 0.34 -2.79
CA LEU A 24 10.74 1.31 -1.75
C LEU A 24 11.82 1.37 -0.64
N SER A 25 12.46 0.23 -0.34
CA SER A 25 13.60 0.19 0.60
C SER A 25 14.73 1.10 0.12
N THR A 26 15.08 1.02 -1.16
CA THR A 26 16.20 1.77 -1.74
C THR A 26 15.95 3.29 -1.69
N GLU A 27 14.72 3.72 -1.91
CA GLU A 27 14.38 5.14 -1.96
C GLU A 27 14.30 5.79 -0.58
N PHE A 28 13.69 5.08 0.38
CA PHE A 28 13.35 5.65 1.68
C PHE A 28 14.28 5.23 2.83
N MET A 29 15.09 4.18 2.68
CA MET A 29 16.03 3.72 3.71
C MET A 29 17.46 4.22 3.50
N LYS A 30 17.62 5.51 3.18
CA LYS A 30 18.95 6.14 3.07
C LYS A 30 19.60 6.30 4.47
N PRO A 31 20.95 6.29 4.59
CA PRO A 31 21.68 6.23 5.87
C PRO A 31 21.36 7.34 6.89
N THR A 32 20.81 8.48 6.44
CA THR A 32 20.54 9.64 7.27
C THR A 32 19.08 9.82 7.68
N GLY A 33 18.17 8.87 7.37
CA GLY A 33 16.77 9.11 7.68
C GLY A 33 15.75 8.01 7.40
N SER A 34 16.17 6.74 7.36
CA SER A 34 15.24 5.60 7.22
C SER A 34 14.08 5.70 8.21
N HIS A 35 12.84 5.69 7.69
CA HIS A 35 11.61 5.77 8.47
C HIS A 35 10.67 4.71 7.94
N VAL A 36 10.65 3.55 8.60
CA VAL A 36 9.93 2.37 8.14
C VAL A 36 8.44 2.65 7.96
N GLU A 37 7.87 3.50 8.82
CA GLU A 37 6.48 3.91 8.76
C GLU A 37 6.18 4.66 7.46
N THR A 38 7.13 5.47 6.96
CA THR A 38 7.01 6.11 5.64
C THR A 38 6.97 5.07 4.52
N VAL A 39 7.79 4.03 4.61
CA VAL A 39 7.85 2.97 3.59
C VAL A 39 6.56 2.16 3.54
N ILE A 40 6.08 1.73 4.72
CA ILE A 40 4.82 1.02 4.88
C ILE A 40 3.65 1.88 4.37
N SER A 41 3.62 3.16 4.76
CA SER A 41 2.58 4.11 4.36
C SER A 41 2.60 4.38 2.86
N ALA A 42 3.78 4.48 2.24
CA ALA A 42 3.92 4.67 0.80
C ALA A 42 3.39 3.46 0.01
N ALA A 43 3.77 2.25 0.41
CA ALA A 43 3.26 1.02 -0.19
C ALA A 43 1.72 0.92 -0.06
N ALA A 44 1.18 1.15 1.13
CA ALA A 44 -0.26 1.15 1.36
C ALA A 44 -0.98 2.26 0.56
N SER A 45 -0.38 3.45 0.45
CA SER A 45 -0.91 4.55 -0.35
C SER A 45 -0.95 4.23 -1.84
N LEU A 46 0.03 3.49 -2.37
CA LEU A 46 0.02 3.01 -3.76
C LEU A 46 -1.14 2.03 -4.02
N ALA A 47 -1.48 1.20 -3.03
CA ALA A 47 -2.64 0.34 -3.12
C ALA A 47 -3.94 1.15 -3.18
N GLY A 48 -4.09 2.12 -2.29
CA GLY A 48 -5.22 3.04 -2.28
C GLY A 48 -5.33 3.82 -3.59
N LEU A 49 -4.22 4.38 -4.07
CA LEU A 49 -4.15 5.08 -5.35
C LEU A 49 -4.57 4.19 -6.52
N SER A 50 -4.15 2.92 -6.52
CA SER A 50 -4.56 1.96 -7.55
C SER A 50 -6.07 1.73 -7.55
N LEU A 51 -6.70 1.67 -6.36
CA LEU A 51 -8.17 1.62 -6.23
C LEU A 51 -8.81 2.91 -6.76
N LEU A 52 -8.29 4.08 -6.40
CA LEU A 52 -8.82 5.36 -6.87
C LEU A 52 -8.78 5.46 -8.40
N ARG A 53 -7.64 5.13 -9.01
CA ARG A 53 -7.45 5.15 -10.47
C ARG A 53 -8.37 4.18 -11.21
N SER A 54 -8.78 3.09 -10.56
CA SER A 54 -9.72 2.12 -11.15
C SER A 54 -11.15 2.67 -11.32
N ARG A 55 -11.51 3.74 -10.61
CA ARG A 55 -12.87 4.33 -10.62
C ARG A 55 -13.11 5.35 -11.73
N SER A 56 -12.12 5.63 -12.57
CA SER A 56 -12.24 6.54 -13.72
C SER A 56 -12.81 7.94 -13.39
N PHE A 57 -12.60 8.43 -12.16
CA PHE A 57 -12.99 9.80 -11.81
C PHE A 57 -12.19 10.82 -12.61
N ASP A 58 -12.85 11.90 -13.03
CA ASP A 58 -12.16 13.09 -13.50
C ASP A 58 -11.57 13.83 -12.30
N LEU A 59 -10.25 13.74 -12.15
CA LEU A 59 -9.51 14.37 -11.06
C LEU A 59 -8.92 15.73 -11.47
N SER A 60 -9.06 16.14 -12.73
CA SER A 60 -8.51 17.40 -13.25
C SER A 60 -8.97 18.68 -12.53
N PRO A 61 -10.20 18.79 -11.97
CA PRO A 61 -10.60 20.00 -11.26
C PRO A 61 -10.07 20.07 -9.81
N TYR A 62 -9.47 19.01 -9.29
CA TYR A 62 -9.03 18.93 -7.89
C TYR A 62 -7.52 19.10 -7.75
N ARG A 63 -7.10 19.68 -6.62
CA ARG A 63 -5.67 19.83 -6.30
C ARG A 63 -5.14 18.54 -5.65
N PRO A 64 -3.89 18.14 -5.92
CA PRO A 64 -3.25 17.04 -5.21
C PRO A 64 -3.33 17.25 -3.69
N GLY A 65 -3.65 16.20 -2.94
CA GLY A 65 -3.83 16.24 -1.49
C GLY A 65 -5.25 16.53 -1.01
N MET A 66 -6.16 16.95 -1.90
CA MET A 66 -7.58 17.06 -1.54
C MET A 66 -8.17 15.68 -1.23
N ILE A 67 -9.09 15.62 -0.28
CA ILE A 67 -9.83 14.41 0.06
C ILE A 67 -11.14 14.38 -0.72
N LEU A 68 -11.35 13.30 -1.46
CA LEU A 68 -12.60 13.02 -2.15
C LEU A 68 -13.59 12.39 -1.18
N ALA A 69 -14.77 13.01 -1.06
CA ALA A 69 -15.88 12.46 -0.30
C ALA A 69 -16.59 11.38 -1.12
N TYR A 70 -15.99 10.19 -1.17
CA TYR A 70 -16.64 9.01 -1.76
C TYR A 70 -16.40 7.76 -0.91
N ASP A 71 -17.24 6.76 -1.13
CA ASP A 71 -17.09 5.45 -0.52
C ASP A 71 -16.44 4.46 -1.51
N PRO A 72 -15.22 3.96 -1.23
CA PRO A 72 -14.62 2.92 -2.06
C PRO A 72 -15.38 1.59 -1.99
N GLY A 73 -16.25 1.38 -0.99
CA GLY A 73 -17.19 0.25 -0.93
C GLY A 73 -16.50 -1.11 -1.07
N ARG A 74 -17.09 -1.98 -1.90
CA ARG A 74 -16.71 -3.40 -2.06
C ARG A 74 -15.23 -3.64 -2.38
N ASP A 75 -14.61 -2.80 -3.22
CA ASP A 75 -13.20 -3.03 -3.59
C ASP A 75 -12.26 -2.88 -2.39
N LEU A 76 -12.56 -1.95 -1.48
CA LEU A 76 -11.77 -1.78 -0.26
C LEU A 76 -11.97 -2.97 0.69
N GLU A 77 -13.20 -3.47 0.82
CA GLU A 77 -13.51 -4.66 1.61
C GLU A 77 -12.76 -5.90 1.10
N GLU A 78 -12.72 -6.10 -0.22
CA GLU A 78 -11.99 -7.20 -0.86
C GLU A 78 -10.49 -7.14 -0.57
N ILE A 79 -9.89 -5.95 -0.65
CA ILE A 79 -8.47 -5.75 -0.29
C ILE A 79 -8.24 -5.96 1.21
N ARG A 80 -9.16 -5.55 2.07
CA ARG A 80 -9.06 -5.78 3.52
C ARG A 80 -9.10 -7.26 3.86
N ASP A 81 -10.00 -8.03 3.25
CA ASP A 81 -10.09 -9.48 3.47
C ASP A 81 -8.82 -10.20 2.99
N PHE A 82 -8.28 -9.76 1.85
CA PHE A 82 -6.98 -10.20 1.38
C PHE A 82 -5.87 -9.87 2.39
N MET A 83 -5.82 -8.65 2.92
CA MET A 83 -4.80 -8.23 3.90
C MET A 83 -4.83 -9.10 5.16
N VAL A 84 -6.01 -9.42 5.69
CA VAL A 84 -6.16 -10.29 6.87
C VAL A 84 -5.60 -11.68 6.57
N THR A 85 -5.95 -12.24 5.41
CA THR A 85 -5.45 -13.56 4.99
C THR A 85 -3.93 -13.55 4.75
N ALA A 86 -3.43 -12.51 4.07
CA ALA A 86 -2.02 -12.34 3.77
C ALA A 86 -1.19 -12.15 5.03
N ALA A 87 -1.68 -11.37 6.01
CA ALA A 87 -1.02 -11.16 7.30
C ALA A 87 -0.71 -12.51 7.98
N GLY A 88 -1.71 -13.39 8.09
CA GLY A 88 -1.52 -14.73 8.66
C GLY A 88 -0.47 -15.56 7.90
N LYS A 89 -0.47 -15.51 6.56
CA LYS A 89 0.53 -16.20 5.73
C LYS A 89 1.95 -15.63 5.89
N THR A 90 2.08 -14.33 6.13
CA THR A 90 3.36 -13.65 6.36
C THR A 90 3.89 -13.79 7.79
N GLY A 91 3.16 -14.44 8.69
CA GLY A 91 3.56 -14.61 10.09
C GLY A 91 3.21 -13.43 11.01
N LEU A 92 2.33 -12.54 10.57
CA LEU A 92 1.71 -11.50 11.40
C LEU A 92 0.44 -12.05 12.06
N ASP A 93 0.06 -11.52 13.22
CA ASP A 93 -1.24 -11.82 13.82
C ASP A 93 -2.37 -11.16 13.00
N PRO A 94 -3.28 -11.92 12.36
CA PRO A 94 -4.33 -11.35 11.54
C PRO A 94 -5.51 -10.79 12.35
N SER A 95 -5.62 -11.12 13.65
CA SER A 95 -6.82 -10.88 14.46
C SER A 95 -6.90 -9.49 15.10
N ALA A 96 -5.77 -8.80 15.25
CA ALA A 96 -5.67 -7.54 16.00
C ALA A 96 -4.87 -6.44 15.26
N GLY A 97 -4.87 -5.23 15.82
CA GLY A 97 -3.97 -4.14 15.41
C GLY A 97 -4.45 -3.24 14.27
N TRP A 98 -5.36 -3.70 13.41
CA TRP A 98 -5.79 -2.96 12.21
C TRP A 98 -6.42 -1.58 12.48
N GLY A 99 -7.19 -1.45 13.55
CA GLY A 99 -7.90 -0.20 13.91
C GLY A 99 -7.24 0.58 15.03
N ARG A 100 -5.97 0.29 15.37
CA ARG A 100 -5.28 0.98 16.45
C ARG A 100 -4.98 2.42 16.05
N GLU A 101 -5.04 3.34 17.01
CA GLU A 101 -4.52 4.69 16.82
C GLU A 101 -3.03 4.65 16.49
N ILE A 102 -2.63 5.37 15.45
CA ILE A 102 -1.22 5.53 15.06
C ILE A 102 -0.64 6.68 15.88
N PRO A 103 0.34 6.42 16.77
CA PRO A 103 0.96 7.49 17.56
C PRO A 103 1.64 8.53 16.68
N GLU A 104 1.69 9.79 17.13
CA GLU A 104 2.28 10.90 16.36
C GLU A 104 3.71 10.59 15.90
N ALA A 105 4.52 9.97 16.76
CA ALA A 105 5.91 9.61 16.48
C ALA A 105 6.07 8.59 15.33
N HIS A 106 5.00 7.87 14.98
CA HIS A 106 4.97 6.86 13.93
C HIS A 106 4.28 7.36 12.65
N ARG A 107 3.92 8.65 12.57
CA ARG A 107 3.37 9.20 11.33
C ARG A 107 4.44 9.31 10.25
N PRO A 108 4.13 8.99 8.98
CA PRO A 108 5.09 9.10 7.90
C PRO A 108 5.56 10.55 7.73
N LYS A 109 6.78 10.69 7.22
CA LYS A 109 7.45 11.99 7.03
C LYS A 109 6.89 12.80 5.85
N PHE A 110 6.15 12.16 4.96
CA PHE A 110 5.65 12.76 3.73
C PHE A 110 4.13 12.56 3.65
N SER A 111 3.46 13.50 2.98
CA SER A 111 2.04 13.37 2.65
C SER A 111 1.80 12.27 1.61
N ILE A 112 0.56 11.80 1.50
CA ILE A 112 0.17 10.77 0.53
C ILE A 112 0.54 11.13 -0.92
N PRO A 113 0.24 12.35 -1.42
CA PRO A 113 0.64 12.73 -2.78
C PRO A 113 2.16 12.72 -2.97
N GLU A 114 2.94 13.13 -1.96
CA GLU A 114 4.40 13.12 -2.03
C GLU A 114 4.96 11.69 -2.05
N MET A 115 4.43 10.80 -1.20
CA MET A 115 4.84 9.38 -1.16
C MET A 115 4.55 8.66 -2.47
N THR A 116 3.47 9.01 -3.16
CA THR A 116 3.03 8.32 -4.38
C THR A 116 3.57 8.92 -5.67
N ARG A 117 3.87 10.24 -5.70
CA ARG A 117 4.25 10.98 -6.93
C ARG A 117 5.34 10.31 -7.76
N GLU A 118 6.46 9.97 -7.13
CA GLU A 118 7.63 9.40 -7.84
C GLU A 118 7.60 7.87 -7.88
N GLN A 119 6.79 7.25 -7.01
CA GLN A 119 6.74 5.81 -6.85
C GLN A 119 5.65 5.17 -7.71
N GLU A 120 4.57 5.90 -8.06
CA GLU A 120 3.46 5.38 -8.87
C GLU A 120 3.97 4.77 -10.18
N ARG A 121 4.81 5.50 -10.92
CA ARG A 121 5.33 4.99 -12.21
C ARG A 121 6.21 3.76 -12.03
N LYS A 122 7.17 3.83 -11.11
CA LYS A 122 8.09 2.71 -10.84
C LYS A 122 7.34 1.46 -10.37
N PHE A 123 6.30 1.65 -9.57
CA PHE A 123 5.41 0.59 -9.11
C PHE A 123 4.62 -0.04 -10.27
N ILE A 124 4.05 0.78 -11.16
CA ILE A 124 3.38 0.29 -12.38
C ILE A 124 4.34 -0.52 -13.23
N ASP A 125 5.56 0.00 -13.47
CA ASP A 125 6.58 -0.70 -14.27
C ASP A 125 6.99 -2.04 -13.63
N VAL A 126 7.03 -2.14 -12.29
CA VAL A 126 7.21 -3.44 -11.60
C VAL A 126 6.05 -4.38 -11.94
N CYS A 127 4.80 -3.95 -11.76
CA CYS A 127 3.65 -4.82 -12.00
C CYS A 127 3.54 -5.26 -13.47
N GLU A 128 3.88 -4.38 -14.42
CA GLU A 128 3.88 -4.70 -15.86
C GLU A 128 4.97 -5.72 -16.23
N ARG A 129 6.16 -5.65 -15.61
CA ARG A 129 7.21 -6.66 -15.80
C ARG A 129 6.77 -8.06 -15.35
N HIS A 130 5.95 -8.14 -14.30
CA HIS A 130 5.32 -9.38 -13.85
C HIS A 130 4.05 -9.76 -14.63
N ARG A 131 3.72 -9.02 -15.71
CA ARG A 131 2.55 -9.21 -16.58
C ARG A 131 1.23 -9.23 -15.81
N LEU A 132 1.15 -8.46 -14.73
CA LEU A 132 -0.06 -8.37 -13.91
C LEU A 132 -1.06 -7.42 -14.56
N ARG A 133 -2.34 -7.78 -14.52
CA ARG A 133 -3.43 -6.85 -14.86
C ARG A 133 -3.57 -5.79 -13.77
N ARG A 134 -3.98 -4.57 -14.13
CA ARG A 134 -4.15 -3.44 -13.19
C ARG A 134 -5.05 -3.74 -12.00
N VAL A 135 -6.04 -4.62 -12.14
CA VAL A 135 -6.91 -5.07 -11.05
C VAL A 135 -6.14 -5.73 -9.90
N PHE A 136 -4.94 -6.28 -10.16
CA PHE A 136 -4.09 -6.90 -9.16
C PHE A 136 -3.12 -5.93 -8.46
N TYR A 137 -2.97 -4.70 -8.95
CA TYR A 137 -1.98 -3.76 -8.43
C TYR A 137 -2.19 -3.45 -6.93
N PRO A 138 -3.43 -3.18 -6.46
CA PRO A 138 -3.64 -2.94 -5.03
C PRO A 138 -3.14 -4.09 -4.14
N TYR A 139 -3.32 -5.34 -4.59
CA TYR A 139 -2.90 -6.54 -3.88
C TYR A 139 -1.38 -6.64 -3.73
N VAL A 140 -0.63 -6.34 -4.80
CA VAL A 140 0.84 -6.29 -4.78
C VAL A 140 1.33 -5.27 -3.76
N ALA A 141 0.74 -4.07 -3.80
CA ALA A 141 1.15 -2.96 -2.97
C ALA A 141 0.86 -3.21 -1.47
N VAL A 142 -0.32 -3.74 -1.11
CA VAL A 142 -0.59 -4.09 0.30
C VAL A 142 0.24 -5.29 0.76
N LEU A 143 0.52 -6.27 -0.11
CA LEU A 143 1.37 -7.40 0.24
C LEU A 143 2.82 -6.95 0.52
N ALA A 144 3.35 -6.02 -0.29
CA ALA A 144 4.66 -5.40 -0.03
C ALA A 144 4.66 -4.65 1.32
N ALA A 145 3.59 -3.91 1.62
CA ALA A 145 3.45 -3.21 2.90
C ALA A 145 3.45 -4.18 4.09
N LEU A 146 2.70 -5.29 4.02
CA LEU A 146 2.66 -6.32 5.07
C LEU A 146 4.02 -7.03 5.24
N LYS A 147 4.73 -7.30 4.13
CA LYS A 147 6.10 -7.84 4.20
C LYS A 147 7.05 -6.89 4.94
N PHE A 148 6.93 -5.57 4.73
CA PHE A 148 7.68 -4.59 5.53
C PHE A 148 7.30 -4.59 7.00
N VAL A 149 6.01 -4.66 7.33
CA VAL A 149 5.55 -4.76 8.73
C VAL A 149 6.19 -5.98 9.40
N TYR A 150 6.13 -7.13 8.75
CA TYR A 150 6.76 -8.36 9.24
C TYR A 150 8.26 -8.19 9.45
N ALA A 151 8.99 -7.73 8.43
CA ALA A 151 10.44 -7.55 8.53
C ALA A 151 10.81 -6.61 9.69
N SER A 152 10.06 -5.53 9.87
CA SER A 152 10.33 -4.49 10.87
C SER A 152 10.03 -4.93 12.30
N ASP A 153 8.98 -5.74 12.49
CA ASP A 153 8.65 -6.37 13.77
C ASP A 153 9.76 -7.36 14.17
N ARG A 154 10.24 -8.17 13.21
CA ARG A 154 11.33 -9.14 13.44
C ARG A 154 12.64 -8.50 13.86
N VAL A 155 12.95 -7.30 13.37
CA VAL A 155 14.14 -6.53 13.77
C VAL A 155 13.85 -5.50 14.87
N ARG A 156 12.65 -5.50 15.45
CA ARG A 156 12.22 -4.61 16.55
C ARG A 156 12.32 -3.12 16.22
N LEU A 157 12.13 -2.75 14.95
CA LEU A 157 12.06 -1.34 14.53
C LEU A 157 10.65 -0.76 14.70
N LEU A 158 9.62 -1.58 14.47
CA LEU A 158 8.23 -1.19 14.57
C LEU A 158 7.40 -2.40 14.97
N ASP A 159 6.51 -2.25 15.96
CA ASP A 159 5.61 -3.34 16.33
C ASP A 159 4.58 -3.61 15.24
N GLN A 160 4.24 -4.89 15.05
CA GLN A 160 3.30 -5.30 14.01
C GLN A 160 1.92 -4.63 14.10
N ASN A 161 1.45 -4.23 15.29
CA ASN A 161 0.12 -3.64 15.42
C ASN A 161 0.10 -2.20 14.91
N THR A 162 1.12 -1.41 15.24
CA THR A 162 1.30 -0.08 14.63
C THR A 162 1.52 -0.19 13.13
N GLY A 163 2.33 -1.15 12.68
CA GLY A 163 2.52 -1.44 11.25
C GLY A 163 1.23 -1.75 10.51
N LYS A 164 0.39 -2.67 11.03
CA LYS A 164 -0.92 -3.00 10.45
C LYS A 164 -1.88 -1.81 10.43
N ALA A 165 -1.90 -1.00 11.49
CA ALA A 165 -2.70 0.22 11.54
C ALA A 165 -2.30 1.21 10.44
N LEU A 166 -0.98 1.40 10.21
CA LEU A 166 -0.46 2.20 9.10
C LEU A 166 -0.95 1.66 7.75
N VAL A 167 -0.85 0.35 7.51
CA VAL A 167 -1.30 -0.24 6.23
C VAL A 167 -2.78 0.04 5.99
N LEU A 168 -3.65 -0.24 6.96
CA LEU A 168 -5.09 -0.01 6.76
C LEU A 168 -5.41 1.48 6.59
N TYR A 169 -4.85 2.34 7.45
CA TYR A 169 -5.11 3.77 7.39
C TYR A 169 -4.69 4.36 6.03
N TYR A 170 -3.46 4.08 5.59
CA TYR A 170 -2.92 4.67 4.36
C TYR A 170 -3.47 4.02 3.08
N LEU A 171 -3.98 2.79 3.13
CA LEU A 171 -4.81 2.22 2.08
C LEU A 171 -6.09 3.06 1.88
N VAL A 172 -6.84 3.29 2.97
CA VAL A 172 -8.10 4.04 2.91
C VAL A 172 -7.86 5.50 2.53
N ALA A 173 -6.88 6.14 3.16
CA ALA A 173 -6.55 7.52 2.88
C ALA A 173 -6.01 7.70 1.45
N GLY A 174 -5.16 6.76 0.98
CA GLY A 174 -4.65 6.73 -0.39
C GLY A 174 -5.76 6.57 -1.44
N ALA A 175 -6.78 5.77 -1.14
CA ALA A 175 -7.95 5.65 -2.01
C ALA A 175 -8.74 6.96 -2.10
N LYS A 176 -8.71 7.81 -1.08
CA LYS A 176 -9.51 9.05 -1.05
C LYS A 176 -8.74 10.30 -1.40
N THR A 177 -7.42 10.24 -1.52
CA THR A 177 -6.58 11.42 -1.72
C THR A 177 -6.31 11.65 -3.19
N VAL A 178 -6.59 12.86 -3.68
CA VAL A 178 -6.27 13.26 -5.06
C VAL A 178 -4.75 13.19 -5.27
N PRO A 179 -4.27 12.39 -6.23
CA PRO A 179 -2.85 12.26 -6.52
C PRO A 179 -2.36 13.43 -7.40
N TYR A 180 -1.05 13.47 -7.64
CA TYR A 180 -0.55 14.24 -8.78
C TYR A 180 -1.08 13.67 -10.11
N PRO A 181 -1.19 14.50 -11.17
CA PRO A 181 -1.52 14.00 -12.50
C PRO A 181 -0.52 12.91 -12.89
N SER A 182 -1.04 11.79 -13.41
CA SER A 182 -0.21 10.73 -13.95
C SER A 182 0.60 11.28 -15.12
N PHE A 183 1.91 11.06 -15.13
CA PHE A 183 2.74 11.38 -16.29
C PHE A 183 2.31 10.48 -17.46
N SER A 184 1.65 11.09 -18.44
CA SER A 184 1.35 10.50 -19.76
C SER A 184 2.61 10.38 -20.58
#